data_AF-A0A3R8R6Y0-F1
#
_entry.id   AF-A0A3R8R6Y0-F1
#
_cell.length_a   1.000
_cell.length_b   1.000
_cell.length_c   1.000
_cell.angle_alpha   90.00
_cell.angle_beta   90.00
_cell.angle_gamma   90.00
#
_symmetry.space_group_name_H-M   'P 1'
#
loop_
_entity.id
_entity.type
_entity.pdbx_description
1 polymer ?
#
loop_
_entity_poly.entity_id
_entity_poly.type
_entity_poly.pdbx_seq_one_letter_code
_entity_poly.pdbx_strand_id
1 'polypeptide(L)'
;MLLNKPLISIIVPVHNVETYLDQCIHSVLNQTYSNWELLLINDGSTDSSGTICDDYAKGDERIYIKHIKKKQRCVRSPQYWSVPCKRGVYYLPRL
;
A
#
# COMPACT_ATOMS: atom_id res chain seq x y z
N MET A 1 3.73 -17.22 28.60
CA MET A 1 4.34 -16.04 27.95
C MET A 1 3.33 -15.53 26.93
N LEU A 2 2.90 -14.27 27.01
CA LEU A 2 2.08 -13.69 25.94
C LEU A 2 2.98 -13.57 24.72
N LEU A 3 2.74 -14.41 23.71
CA LEU A 3 3.46 -14.38 22.45
C LEU A 3 3.00 -13.11 21.73
N ASN A 4 3.75 -12.02 21.86
CA ASN A 4 3.45 -10.79 21.16
C ASN A 4 3.65 -11.05 19.66
N LYS A 5 2.55 -11.20 18.92
CA LYS A 5 2.59 -11.47 17.48
C LYS A 5 3.24 -10.25 16.80
N PRO A 6 4.30 -10.39 15.99
CA PRO A 6 4.93 -9.24 15.34
C PRO A 6 3.95 -8.54 14.39
N LEU A 7 3.95 -7.21 14.35
CA LEU A 7 3.16 -6.48 13.36
C LEU A 7 3.83 -6.60 11.99
N ILE A 8 3.06 -7.00 10.99
CA ILE A 8 3.51 -7.07 9.60
C ILE A 8 2.96 -5.86 8.85
N SER A 9 3.83 -4.95 8.41
CA SER A 9 3.43 -3.83 7.57
C SER A 9 3.53 -4.21 6.09
N ILE A 10 2.42 -4.09 5.37
CA ILE A 10 2.26 -4.47 3.97
C ILE A 10 2.18 -3.20 3.13
N ILE A 11 3.16 -2.94 2.27
CA ILE A 11 3.17 -1.73 1.43
C ILE A 11 2.86 -2.08 -0.02
N VAL A 12 1.85 -1.43 -0.60
CA VAL A 12 1.41 -1.63 -1.98
C VAL A 12 1.44 -0.30 -2.74
N PRO A 13 2.36 -0.12 -3.71
CA PRO A 13 2.30 1.01 -4.62
C PRO A 13 1.15 0.83 -5.64
N VAL A 14 0.40 1.91 -5.86
CA VAL A 14 -0.81 1.94 -6.69
C VAL A 14 -0.64 3.01 -7.76
N HIS A 15 -0.64 2.60 -9.03
CA HIS A 15 -0.61 3.50 -10.19
C HIS A 15 -1.31 2.88 -11.41
N ASN A 16 -2.52 3.33 -11.71
CA ASN A 16 -3.34 2.88 -12.84
C ASN A 16 -3.54 1.35 -12.89
N VAL A 17 -4.08 0.80 -11.79
CA VAL A 17 -4.16 -0.63 -11.51
C VAL A 17 -5.58 -1.11 -11.18
N GLU A 18 -6.61 -0.33 -11.54
CA GLU A 18 -7.99 -0.53 -11.09
C GLU A 18 -8.53 -1.94 -11.29
N THR A 19 -8.14 -2.62 -12.39
CA THR A 19 -8.64 -3.96 -12.73
C THR A 19 -8.18 -5.07 -11.77
N TYR A 20 -7.04 -4.90 -11.10
CA TYR A 20 -6.44 -5.95 -10.25
C TYR A 20 -6.23 -5.51 -8.80
N LEU A 21 -6.43 -4.23 -8.51
CA LEU A 21 -6.31 -3.68 -7.17
C LEU A 21 -7.23 -4.39 -6.17
N ASP A 22 -8.47 -4.64 -6.58
CA ASP A 22 -9.47 -5.30 -5.74
C ASP A 22 -9.05 -6.72 -5.32
N GLN A 23 -8.57 -7.51 -6.28
CA GLN A 23 -8.06 -8.86 -6.03
C GLN A 23 -6.81 -8.83 -5.14
N CYS A 24 -5.92 -7.85 -5.34
CA CYS A 24 -4.73 -7.68 -4.51
C CYS A 24 -5.10 -7.40 -3.05
N ILE A 25 -6.02 -6.46 -2.80
CA ILE A 25 -6.45 -6.10 -1.44
C ILE A 25 -7.20 -7.27 -0.79
N HIS A 26 -8.09 -7.95 -1.52
CA HIS A 26 -8.76 -9.16 -1.04
C HIS A 26 -7.78 -10.25 -0.64
N SER A 27 -6.68 -10.42 -1.38
CA SER A 27 -5.65 -11.41 -1.03
C SER A 27 -4.97 -11.10 0.31
N VAL A 28 -4.83 -9.81 0.66
CA VAL A 28 -4.27 -9.38 1.96
C VAL A 28 -5.30 -9.55 3.08
N LEU A 29 -6.57 -9.20 2.82
CA LEU A 29 -7.66 -9.36 3.77
C LEU A 29 -7.88 -10.82 4.18
N ASN A 30 -7.72 -11.75 3.24
CA ASN A 30 -7.92 -13.19 3.44
C ASN A 30 -6.68 -13.92 3.98
N GLN A 31 -5.63 -13.22 4.43
CA GLN A 31 -4.47 -13.85 5.04
C GLN A 31 -4.83 -14.53 6.37
N THR A 32 -4.24 -15.70 6.63
CA THR A 32 -4.42 -16.45 7.89
C THR A 32 -3.76 -15.76 9.08
N TYR A 33 -2.75 -14.92 8.83
CA TYR A 33 -2.11 -14.09 9.84
C TYR A 33 -2.89 -12.78 10.01
N SER A 34 -3.25 -12.42 11.25
CA SER A 34 -4.18 -11.31 11.50
C SER A 34 -3.53 -10.00 11.98
N ASN A 35 -2.27 -10.03 12.42
CA ASN A 35 -1.60 -8.84 12.98
C ASN A 35 -0.81 -8.07 11.91
N TRP A 36 -1.52 -7.39 11.02
CA TRP A 36 -0.92 -6.63 9.93
C TRP A 36 -1.58 -5.27 9.74
N GLU A 37 -0.85 -4.39 9.04
CA GLU A 37 -1.36 -3.13 8.50
C GLU A 37 -1.07 -3.09 6.99
N LEU A 38 -1.96 -2.47 6.21
CA LEU A 38 -1.82 -2.33 4.76
C LEU A 38 -1.70 -0.85 4.40
N LEU A 39 -0.61 -0.47 3.75
CA LEU A 39 -0.34 0.89 3.30
C LEU A 39 -0.42 0.97 1.77
N LEU A 40 -1.50 1.57 1.27
CA LEU A 40 -1.74 1.83 -0.14
C LEU A 40 -1.13 3.19 -0.53
N ILE A 41 -0.11 3.16 -1.38
CA ILE A 41 0.58 4.38 -1.85
C ILE A 41 0.12 4.69 -3.27
N ASN A 42 -0.86 5.57 -3.40
CA ASN A 42 -1.35 6.01 -4.71
C ASN A 42 -0.45 7.10 -5.29
N ASP A 43 0.34 6.76 -6.32
CA ASP A 43 1.26 7.68 -7.01
C ASP A 43 0.57 8.43 -8.16
N GLY A 44 -0.52 9.13 -7.83
CA GLY A 44 -1.25 9.96 -8.78
C GLY A 44 -1.88 9.16 -9.92
N SER A 45 -2.54 8.04 -9.59
CA SER A 45 -3.38 7.30 -10.54
C SER A 45 -4.44 8.23 -11.16
N THR A 46 -4.68 8.06 -12.46
CA THR A 46 -5.69 8.79 -13.23
C THR A 46 -6.94 7.97 -13.51
N ASP A 47 -6.91 6.69 -13.16
CA ASP A 47 -8.04 5.76 -13.23
C ASP A 47 -8.78 5.70 -11.88
N SER A 48 -9.65 4.70 -11.71
CA SER A 48 -10.45 4.53 -10.49
C SER A 48 -9.65 3.98 -9.30
N SER A 49 -8.36 3.68 -9.46
CA SER A 49 -7.54 3.09 -8.38
C SER A 49 -7.53 3.93 -7.11
N GLY A 50 -7.54 5.26 -7.24
CA GLY A 50 -7.60 6.16 -6.09
C GLY A 50 -8.87 5.97 -5.26
N THR A 51 -10.02 5.98 -5.93
CA THR A 51 -11.34 5.79 -5.31
C THR A 51 -11.45 4.42 -4.67
N ILE A 52 -10.99 3.36 -5.36
CA ILE A 52 -10.98 1.99 -4.82
C ILE A 52 -10.21 1.96 -3.49
N CYS A 53 -9.01 2.54 -3.45
CA CYS A 53 -8.25 2.57 -2.20
C CYS A 53 -8.95 3.35 -1.08
N ASP A 54 -9.62 4.47 -1.41
CA ASP A 54 -10.35 5.27 -0.43
C ASP A 54 -11.52 4.49 0.18
N ASP A 55 -12.21 3.69 -0.62
CA ASP A 55 -13.33 2.86 -0.16
C ASP A 55 -12.84 1.76 0.79
N TYR A 56 -11.70 1.12 0.47
CA TYR A 56 -11.08 0.15 1.37
C TYR A 56 -10.59 0.76 2.68
N ALA A 57 -9.97 1.94 2.63
CA ALA A 57 -9.48 2.63 3.84
C ALA A 57 -10.63 3.10 4.75
N LYS A 58 -11.83 3.35 4.21
CA LYS A 58 -13.03 3.63 5.02
C LYS A 58 -13.63 2.36 5.64
N GLY A 59 -13.46 1.21 4.98
CA GLY A 59 -14.07 -0.05 5.38
C GLY A 59 -13.29 -0.86 6.42
N ASP A 60 -11.95 -0.70 6.48
CA ASP A 60 -11.08 -1.45 7.41
C ASP A 60 -10.00 -0.55 8.01
N GLU A 61 -9.98 -0.44 9.34
CA GLU A 61 -9.06 0.43 10.10
C GLU A 61 -7.57 0.03 9.98
N ARG A 62 -7.28 -1.19 9.50
CA ARG A 62 -5.91 -1.65 9.25
C ARG A 62 -5.35 -1.15 7.92
N ILE A 63 -6.20 -0.55 7.07
CA ILE A 63 -5.84 -0.07 5.74
C ILE A 63 -5.62 1.44 5.78
N TYR A 64 -4.41 1.85 5.48
CA TYR A 64 -3.99 3.24 5.38
C TYR A 64 -3.73 3.61 3.93
N ILE A 65 -4.14 4.80 3.51
CA ILE A 65 -3.86 5.33 2.19
C ILE A 65 -3.02 6.61 2.25
N LYS A 66 -2.03 6.69 1.34
CA LYS A 66 -1.35 7.93 1.00
C LYS A 66 -1.45 8.22 -0.50
N HIS A 67 -2.10 9.34 -0.84
CA HIS A 67 -2.01 9.91 -2.18
C HIS A 67 -0.77 10.82 -2.30
N ILE A 68 0.11 10.49 -3.25
CA ILE A 68 1.23 11.34 -3.62
C ILE A 68 0.77 12.28 -4.72
N LYS A 69 0.75 13.58 -4.43
CA LYS A 69 0.64 14.60 -5.47
C LYS A 69 2.01 14.77 -6.11
N LYS A 70 2.14 14.60 -7.42
CA LYS A 70 3.35 14.98 -8.15
C LYS A 70 3.63 16.46 -7.85
N LYS A 71 4.62 16.74 -6.99
CA LYS A 71 5.25 18.06 -6.96
C LYS A 71 5.92 18.23 -8.32
N GLN A 72 5.70 19.38 -8.96
CA GLN A 72 6.42 19.75 -10.18
C GLN A 72 7.91 19.46 -9.98
N ARG A 73 8.47 18.70 -10.90
CA ARG A 73 9.80 18.11 -10.82
C ARG A 73 10.85 19.22 -10.87
N CYS A 74 11.22 19.77 -9.71
CA CYS A 74 12.48 20.50 -9.60
C CYS A 74 13.58 19.45 -9.36
N VAL A 75 14.54 19.42 -10.28
CA VAL A 75 15.56 18.39 -10.43
C VAL A 75 16.49 18.39 -9.21
N ARG A 76 16.90 17.17 -8.78
CA ARG A 76 17.87 16.82 -7.71
C ARG A 76 17.29 16.66 -6.30
N SER A 77 16.99 15.41 -5.95
CA SER A 77 17.41 14.79 -4.68
C SER A 77 17.24 13.27 -4.76
N PRO A 78 18.33 12.48 -4.72
CA PRO A 78 18.25 11.02 -4.61
C PRO A 78 18.12 10.67 -3.12
N GLN A 79 16.91 10.69 -2.58
CA GLN A 79 16.69 10.25 -1.21
C GLN A 79 15.45 9.34 -1.24
N TYR A 80 15.69 8.02 -1.22
CA TYR A 80 14.72 6.92 -1.07
C TYR A 80 13.89 6.39 -2.25
N TRP A 81 13.98 6.88 -3.48
CA TRP A 81 13.14 6.36 -4.59
C TRP A 81 13.89 5.68 -5.75
N SER A 82 14.82 4.78 -5.41
CA SER A 82 15.38 3.81 -6.36
C SER A 82 14.80 2.44 -6.10
N VAL A 83 13.49 2.25 -6.30
CA VAL A 83 12.96 0.90 -6.51
C VAL A 83 12.06 0.92 -7.73
N PRO A 84 12.55 0.53 -8.91
CA PRO A 84 11.70 0.31 -10.06
C PRO A 84 10.95 -1.00 -9.81
N CYS A 85 9.83 -0.99 -9.08
CA CYS A 85 9.12 -2.22 -8.79
C CYS A 85 7.93 -2.43 -9.73
N LYS A 86 8.21 -3.15 -10.82
CA LYS A 86 7.22 -4.01 -11.46
C LYS A 86 6.84 -5.10 -10.44
N ARG A 87 5.63 -5.03 -9.86
CA ARG A 87 4.96 -6.04 -9.03
C ARG A 87 5.68 -6.37 -7.70
N GLY A 88 5.13 -5.91 -6.57
CA GLY A 88 5.57 -6.40 -5.27
C GLY A 88 4.80 -5.79 -4.10
N VAL A 89 4.25 -6.67 -3.27
CA VAL A 89 3.80 -6.38 -1.90
C VAL A 89 5.03 -6.47 -1.00
N TYR A 90 5.33 -5.43 -0.21
CA TYR A 90 6.49 -5.44 0.69
C TYR A 90 6.07 -5.71 2.13
N TYR A 91 6.75 -6.66 2.78
CA TYR A 91 6.56 -6.99 4.20
C TYR A 91 7.68 -6.40 5.03
N LEU A 92 7.35 -5.49 5.95
CA LEU A 92 8.30 -4.96 6.94
C LEU A 92 7.87 -5.43 8.34
N PRO A 93 8.61 -6.37 8.97
CA PRO A 93 8.41 -6.65 10.37
C PRO A 93 8.96 -5.47 11.20
N ARG A 94 8.11 -4.81 11.99
CA ARG A 94 8.58 -3.92 13.05
C ARG A 94 8.94 -4.79 14.26
N LEU A 95 10.23 -4.85 14.60
CA LEU A 95 10.76 -5.48 15.82
C LEU A 95 10.38 -4.67 17.06
#